data_AF-A0A328AKE5-F1
#
_entry.id   AF-A0A328AKE5-F1
#
_cell.length_a   1.000
_cell.length_b   1.000
_cell.length_c   1.000
_cell.angle_alpha   90.00
_cell.angle_beta   90.00
_cell.angle_gamma   90.00
#
_symmetry.space_group_name_H-M   'P 1'
#
loop_
_entity.id
_entity.type
_entity.pdbx_description
1 polymer ?
#
loop_
_entity_poly.entity_id
_entity_poly.type
_entity_poly.pdbx_seq_one_letter_code
_entity_poly.pdbx_strand_id
1 'polypeptide(L)'
;MVRLRFAVDERFDLASTRQKVSARVSAPVPLERSTWTCRVRLGPPIDFDRPAYGEGPLQALVLGLNKLGIILYCSDLWRTGRLGWRGQYGGYLGLAAPTLLLDDAPYPFDLGGTDHRAEVEEEASGDAETADLLVEETYFVTEPRSPMQVRLYSPGLGEDGRWRCRVQIDSPIEIDRYVKGDSGLEALWRAICLVSGELYGSPLWQAGKLGHIDEPGGFLGLPSPASLAPLTGHSF
;
A
#
# COMPACT_ATOMS: atom_id res chain seq x y z
N MET A 1 -28.14 -4.85 -2.39
CA MET A 1 -26.96 -5.71 -2.20
C MET A 1 -25.73 -4.91 -2.64
N VAL A 2 -24.94 -4.39 -1.71
CA VAL A 2 -23.75 -3.57 -2.04
C VAL A 2 -22.67 -4.52 -2.57
N ARG A 3 -22.22 -4.33 -3.81
CA ARG A 3 -21.05 -5.05 -4.33
C ARG A 3 -19.83 -4.56 -3.57
N LEU A 4 -19.18 -5.45 -2.81
CA LEU A 4 -17.87 -5.15 -2.21
C LEU A 4 -16.87 -4.96 -3.36
N ARG A 5 -16.38 -3.74 -3.51
CA ARG A 5 -15.23 -3.44 -4.37
C ARG A 5 -13.97 -3.88 -3.63
N PHE A 6 -13.07 -4.59 -4.30
CA PHE A 6 -11.80 -5.01 -3.72
C PHE A 6 -10.70 -4.03 -4.13
N ALA A 7 -9.87 -3.65 -3.16
CA ALA A 7 -8.60 -2.99 -3.44
C ALA A 7 -7.60 -4.02 -3.99
N VAL A 8 -7.66 -5.25 -3.47
CA VAL A 8 -6.80 -6.38 -3.84
C VAL A 8 -7.60 -7.68 -3.86
N ASP A 9 -7.37 -8.51 -4.88
CA ASP A 9 -7.69 -9.94 -4.92
C ASP A 9 -6.47 -10.69 -5.49
N GLU A 10 -5.71 -11.35 -4.62
CA GLU A 10 -4.45 -12.01 -4.93
C GLU A 10 -4.49 -13.50 -4.56
N ARG A 11 -3.66 -14.32 -5.20
CA ARG A 11 -3.53 -15.76 -4.90
C ARG A 11 -2.07 -16.16 -4.69
N PHE A 12 -1.79 -16.70 -3.51
CA PHE A 12 -0.49 -17.25 -3.14
C PHE A 12 -0.43 -18.75 -3.40
N ASP A 13 0.74 -19.23 -3.82
CA ASP A 13 0.98 -20.62 -4.16
C ASP A 13 1.28 -21.45 -2.91
N LEU A 14 0.77 -22.69 -2.88
CA LEU A 14 1.09 -23.67 -1.83
C LEU A 14 1.96 -24.79 -2.40
N ALA A 15 3.13 -24.99 -1.81
CA ALA A 15 4.11 -25.97 -2.26
C ALA A 15 3.51 -27.38 -2.32
N SER A 16 3.93 -28.15 -3.33
CA SER A 16 3.50 -29.54 -3.56
C SER A 16 2.00 -29.71 -3.79
N THR A 17 1.27 -28.63 -4.11
CA THR A 17 -0.16 -28.68 -4.42
C THR A 17 -0.51 -27.75 -5.59
N ARG A 18 -1.69 -27.93 -6.18
CA ARG A 18 -2.31 -26.94 -7.07
C ARG A 18 -3.21 -25.94 -6.33
N GLN A 19 -3.35 -26.09 -5.02
CA GLN A 19 -4.17 -25.20 -4.21
C GLN A 19 -3.47 -23.85 -4.06
N LYS A 20 -4.26 -22.80 -3.91
CA LYS A 20 -3.78 -21.45 -3.68
C LYS A 20 -4.49 -20.86 -2.47
N VAL A 21 -3.78 -20.03 -1.71
CA VAL A 21 -4.38 -19.19 -0.67
C VAL A 21 -4.87 -17.92 -1.32
N SER A 22 -6.18 -17.69 -1.35
CA SER A 22 -6.74 -16.42 -1.78
C SER A 22 -6.56 -15.37 -0.70
N ALA A 23 -6.18 -14.16 -1.08
CA ALA A 23 -6.05 -13.00 -0.21
C ALA A 23 -6.84 -11.82 -0.79
N ARG A 24 -7.69 -11.21 0.02
CA ARG A 24 -8.55 -10.11 -0.41
C ARG A 24 -8.53 -8.99 0.60
N VAL A 25 -8.38 -7.78 0.11
CA VAL A 25 -8.57 -6.56 0.90
C VAL A 25 -9.65 -5.74 0.21
N SER A 26 -10.75 -5.45 0.90
CA SER A 26 -11.79 -4.59 0.35
C SER A 26 -11.29 -3.17 0.16
N ALA A 27 -11.91 -2.42 -0.75
CA ALA A 27 -11.77 -0.96 -0.75
C ALA A 27 -12.17 -0.41 0.63
N PRO A 28 -11.50 0.66 1.11
CA PRO A 28 -11.86 1.29 2.36
C PRO A 28 -13.24 1.92 2.23
N VAL A 29 -14.06 1.78 3.27
CA VAL A 29 -15.40 2.38 3.36
C VAL A 29 -15.55 3.12 4.69
N PRO A 30 -16.31 4.22 4.72
CA PRO A 30 -16.58 4.91 5.97
C PRO A 30 -17.46 4.03 6.87
N LEU A 31 -17.10 3.93 8.15
CA LEU A 31 -17.88 3.23 9.16
C LEU A 31 -18.68 4.22 10.01
N GLU A 32 -17.98 5.20 10.60
CA GLU A 32 -18.52 6.27 11.45
C GLU A 32 -17.70 7.56 11.23
N ARG A 33 -18.12 8.68 11.85
CA ARG A 33 -17.69 10.08 11.57
C ARG A 33 -16.25 10.27 11.08
N SER A 34 -15.27 9.65 11.73
CA SER A 34 -13.84 9.77 11.45
C SER A 34 -13.14 8.41 11.39
N THR A 35 -13.89 7.34 11.10
CA THR A 35 -13.36 5.97 11.10
C THR A 35 -13.67 5.31 9.78
N TRP A 36 -12.62 4.85 9.12
CA TRP A 36 -12.65 4.07 7.90
C TRP A 36 -12.31 2.62 8.19
N THR A 37 -12.84 1.71 7.39
CA THR A 37 -12.53 0.29 7.50
C THR A 37 -12.32 -0.36 6.15
N CYS A 38 -11.38 -1.31 6.12
CA CYS A 38 -11.29 -2.30 5.04
C CYS A 38 -11.36 -3.70 5.64
N ARG A 39 -11.90 -4.66 4.90
CA ARG A 39 -12.01 -6.05 5.33
C ARG A 39 -10.90 -6.88 4.70
N VAL A 40 -10.12 -7.56 5.54
CA VAL A 40 -9.03 -8.45 5.13
C VAL A 40 -9.50 -9.89 5.23
N ARG A 41 -9.39 -10.64 4.14
CA ARG A 41 -9.77 -12.05 4.06
C ARG A 41 -8.66 -12.91 3.48
N LEU A 42 -8.36 -14.03 4.12
CA LEU A 42 -7.53 -15.11 3.59
C LEU A 42 -8.33 -16.39 3.55
N GLY A 43 -8.28 -17.09 2.41
CA GLY A 43 -8.88 -18.40 2.27
C GLY A 43 -8.12 -19.50 3.02
N PRO A 44 -8.63 -20.75 2.99
CA PRO A 44 -7.91 -21.90 3.52
C PRO A 44 -6.52 -22.06 2.89
N PRO A 45 -5.55 -22.64 3.63
CA PRO A 45 -5.70 -23.19 4.98
C PRO A 45 -5.45 -22.17 6.09
N ILE A 46 -5.21 -20.89 5.78
CA ILE A 46 -4.99 -19.85 6.80
C ILE A 46 -6.33 -19.44 7.45
N ASP A 47 -7.39 -19.31 6.64
CA ASP A 47 -8.76 -19.00 7.06
C ASP A 47 -8.86 -17.82 8.04
N PHE A 48 -8.74 -16.61 7.49
CA PHE A 48 -8.79 -15.37 8.25
C PHE A 48 -9.82 -14.41 7.67
N ASP A 49 -10.63 -13.77 8.51
CA ASP A 49 -11.55 -12.72 8.08
C ASP A 49 -11.74 -11.69 9.20
N ARG A 50 -11.06 -10.54 9.11
CA ARG A 50 -11.18 -9.45 10.09
C ARG A 50 -11.10 -8.07 9.43
N PRO A 51 -11.77 -7.05 10.00
CA PRO A 51 -11.60 -5.66 9.57
C PRO A 51 -10.26 -5.10 10.03
N ALA A 52 -9.75 -4.10 9.29
CA ALA A 52 -8.77 -3.12 9.74
C ALA A 52 -9.44 -1.74 9.79
N TYR A 53 -8.99 -0.89 10.70
CA TYR A 53 -9.58 0.43 10.96
C TYR A 53 -8.50 1.49 10.87
N GLY A 54 -8.83 2.64 10.28
CA GLY A 54 -7.98 3.82 10.24
C GLY A 54 -8.83 5.09 10.35
N GLU A 55 -8.19 6.23 10.61
CA GLU A 55 -8.82 7.53 10.73
C GLU A 55 -9.14 8.15 9.36
N GLY A 56 -8.37 7.76 8.34
CA GLY A 56 -8.62 8.08 6.92
C GLY A 56 -8.72 6.83 6.04
N PRO A 57 -9.28 6.95 4.82
CA PRO A 57 -9.36 5.84 3.86
C PRO A 57 -7.99 5.26 3.53
N LEU A 58 -6.96 6.10 3.39
CA LEU A 58 -5.61 5.65 3.06
C LEU A 58 -5.00 4.85 4.20
N GLN A 59 -5.08 5.38 5.42
CA GLN A 59 -4.57 4.69 6.62
C GLN A 59 -5.30 3.35 6.84
N ALA A 60 -6.62 3.30 6.65
CA ALA A 60 -7.37 2.05 6.78
C ALA A 60 -6.90 0.99 5.76
N LEU A 61 -6.63 1.38 4.52
CA LEU A 61 -6.11 0.49 3.48
C LEU A 61 -4.71 -0.02 3.83
N VAL A 62 -3.80 0.88 4.24
CA VAL A 62 -2.44 0.54 4.67
C VAL A 62 -2.44 -0.43 5.83
N LEU A 63 -3.26 -0.19 6.86
CA LEU A 63 -3.41 -1.10 8.00
C LEU A 63 -3.99 -2.46 7.60
N GLY A 64 -4.87 -2.49 6.59
CA GLY A 64 -5.36 -3.73 5.99
C GLY A 64 -4.27 -4.54 5.30
N LEU A 65 -3.43 -3.88 4.50
CA LEU A 65 -2.31 -4.51 3.79
C LEU A 65 -1.20 -4.94 4.77
N ASN A 66 -0.90 -4.14 5.80
CA ASN A 66 -0.01 -4.55 6.88
C ASN A 66 -0.55 -5.77 7.62
N LYS A 67 -1.84 -5.80 7.95
CA LYS A 67 -2.48 -6.96 8.58
C LYS A 67 -2.36 -8.21 7.70
N LEU A 68 -2.58 -8.06 6.39
CA LEU A 68 -2.35 -9.13 5.42
C LEU A 68 -0.89 -9.63 5.47
N GLY A 69 0.08 -8.72 5.41
CA GLY A 69 1.51 -9.02 5.51
C GLY A 69 1.87 -9.76 6.80
N ILE A 70 1.41 -9.27 7.96
CA ILE A 70 1.61 -9.93 9.26
C ILE A 70 1.16 -11.38 9.20
N ILE A 71 -0.07 -11.64 8.73
CA ILE A 71 -0.63 -13.00 8.75
C ILE A 71 0.13 -13.92 7.80
N LEU A 72 0.50 -13.43 6.62
CA LEU A 72 1.22 -14.22 5.62
C LEU A 72 2.64 -14.54 6.10
N TYR A 73 3.43 -13.54 6.50
CA TYR A 73 4.83 -13.72 6.92
C TYR A 73 4.94 -14.43 8.28
N CYS A 74 3.96 -14.31 9.18
CA CYS A 74 3.94 -15.09 10.42
C CYS A 74 3.39 -16.52 10.24
N SER A 75 2.85 -16.88 9.08
CA SER A 75 2.25 -18.20 8.89
C SER A 75 3.31 -19.30 8.92
N ASP A 76 2.97 -20.45 9.50
CA ASP A 76 3.84 -21.64 9.44
C ASP A 76 4.11 -22.05 8.00
N LEU A 77 3.17 -21.80 7.09
CA LEU A 77 3.36 -22.06 5.66
C LEU A 77 4.51 -21.23 5.09
N TRP A 78 4.59 -19.93 5.38
CA TRP A 78 5.70 -19.11 4.90
C TRP A 78 7.01 -19.48 5.58
N ARG A 79 7.01 -19.61 6.91
CA ARG A 79 8.19 -19.98 7.71
C ARG A 79 8.81 -21.31 7.33
N THR A 80 7.99 -22.26 6.85
CA THR A 80 8.46 -23.58 6.37
C THR A 80 8.73 -23.62 4.87
N GLY A 81 8.70 -22.47 4.17
CA GLY A 81 8.95 -22.39 2.73
C GLY A 81 7.87 -23.05 1.88
N ARG A 82 6.64 -23.16 2.38
CA ARG A 82 5.50 -23.78 1.70
C ARG A 82 4.52 -22.78 1.12
N LEU A 83 4.52 -21.54 1.59
CA LEU A 83 3.82 -20.42 0.98
C LEU A 83 4.76 -19.70 0.03
N GLY A 84 4.26 -19.39 -1.16
CA GLY A 84 5.03 -18.65 -2.15
C GLY A 84 4.17 -17.70 -2.96
N TRP A 85 4.84 -16.84 -3.70
CA TRP A 85 4.22 -15.93 -4.63
C TRP A 85 4.85 -16.12 -6.01
N ARG A 86 4.00 -16.39 -7.01
CA ARG A 86 4.41 -16.64 -8.40
C ARG A 86 5.51 -17.72 -8.52
N GLY A 87 5.36 -18.81 -7.75
CA GLY A 87 6.29 -19.94 -7.72
C GLY A 87 7.55 -19.73 -6.90
N GLN A 88 7.75 -18.56 -6.28
CA GLN A 88 8.86 -18.31 -5.35
C GLN A 88 8.40 -18.56 -3.92
N TYR A 89 8.94 -19.60 -3.28
CA TYR A 89 8.52 -20.05 -1.94
C TYR A 89 9.46 -19.58 -0.84
N GLY A 90 8.90 -19.17 0.31
CA GLY A 90 9.66 -18.60 1.43
C GLY A 90 10.26 -17.21 1.15
N GLY A 91 9.92 -16.63 -0.01
CA GLY A 91 10.44 -15.36 -0.50
C GLY A 91 9.50 -14.18 -0.22
N TYR A 92 9.69 -13.12 -1.00
CA TYR A 92 8.83 -11.95 -1.05
C TYR A 92 7.43 -12.32 -1.54
N LEU A 93 6.39 -11.77 -0.89
CA LEU A 93 4.99 -12.08 -1.17
C LEU A 93 4.25 -10.94 -1.92
N GLY A 94 4.97 -10.08 -2.64
CA GLY A 94 4.36 -8.97 -3.39
C GLY A 94 3.92 -7.79 -2.50
N LEU A 95 4.27 -7.80 -1.21
CA LEU A 95 4.10 -6.68 -0.29
C LEU A 95 5.18 -6.70 0.80
N ALA A 96 5.54 -5.54 1.33
CA ALA A 96 6.57 -5.46 2.38
C ALA A 96 6.14 -6.19 3.65
N ALA A 97 7.14 -6.71 4.36
CA ALA A 97 6.97 -7.19 5.71
C ALA A 97 6.83 -5.98 6.67
N PRO A 98 5.88 -6.05 7.63
CA PRO A 98 5.83 -5.11 8.74
C PRO A 98 7.17 -5.01 9.47
N THR A 99 7.52 -3.84 10.00
CA THR A 99 8.84 -3.57 10.59
C THR A 99 9.26 -4.60 11.65
N LEU A 100 8.31 -5.03 12.48
CA LEU A 100 8.53 -6.04 13.53
C LEU A 100 8.92 -7.43 13.01
N LEU A 101 8.82 -7.68 11.70
CA LEU A 101 9.15 -8.96 11.07
C LEU A 101 10.40 -8.88 10.18
N LEU A 102 11.11 -7.75 10.13
CA LEU A 102 12.22 -7.58 9.18
C LEU A 102 13.43 -8.49 9.48
N ASP A 103 13.60 -8.93 10.72
CA ASP A 103 14.64 -9.89 11.09
C ASP A 103 14.41 -11.27 10.43
N ASP A 104 13.14 -11.67 10.27
CA ASP A 104 12.75 -12.94 9.64
C ASP A 104 12.48 -12.79 8.14
N ALA A 105 11.80 -11.71 7.76
CA ALA A 105 11.35 -11.40 6.41
C ALA A 105 11.91 -10.03 5.98
N PRO A 106 13.13 -9.97 5.41
CA PRO A 106 13.86 -8.73 5.15
C PRO A 106 13.34 -8.01 3.89
N TYR A 107 12.05 -7.72 3.86
CA TYR A 107 11.34 -7.06 2.76
C TYR A 107 10.78 -5.73 3.28
N PRO A 108 11.61 -4.69 3.46
CA PRO A 108 11.19 -3.44 4.09
C PRO A 108 10.16 -2.69 3.25
N PHE A 109 9.40 -1.81 3.92
CA PHE A 109 8.55 -0.84 3.24
C PHE A 109 9.43 0.18 2.53
N ASP A 110 9.67 -0.04 1.23
CA ASP A 110 10.48 0.84 0.40
C ASP A 110 10.10 0.68 -1.08
N LEU A 111 10.43 1.69 -1.88
CA LEU A 111 10.37 1.61 -3.35
C LEU A 111 11.58 0.87 -3.94
N GLY A 112 12.70 0.81 -3.21
CA GLY A 112 13.98 0.25 -3.69
C GLY A 112 14.41 -1.08 -3.08
N GLY A 113 13.55 -1.76 -2.31
CA GLY A 113 13.98 -2.77 -1.32
C GLY A 113 14.33 -4.18 -1.80
N THR A 114 14.02 -4.59 -3.05
CA THR A 114 14.32 -5.96 -3.52
C THR A 114 14.43 -6.01 -5.04
N ASP A 115 15.62 -5.77 -5.61
CA ASP A 115 16.07 -6.08 -7.01
C ASP A 115 15.12 -5.84 -8.21
N HIS A 116 13.96 -5.23 -7.98
CA HIS A 116 12.88 -4.98 -8.92
C HIS A 116 12.68 -3.49 -8.90
N ARG A 117 13.56 -2.77 -9.61
CA ARG A 117 13.43 -1.33 -9.84
C ARG A 117 11.97 -1.00 -10.06
N ALA A 118 11.38 -0.22 -9.16
CA ALA A 118 10.07 0.35 -9.41
C ALA A 118 10.19 1.19 -10.68
N GLU A 119 9.62 0.67 -11.77
CA GLU A 119 9.45 1.45 -12.98
C GLU A 119 8.32 2.43 -12.70
N VAL A 120 8.72 3.65 -12.42
CA VAL A 120 7.83 4.80 -12.34
C VAL A 120 7.80 5.42 -13.73
N GLU A 121 6.61 5.53 -14.31
CA GLU A 121 6.44 6.25 -15.57
C GLU A 121 6.10 7.71 -15.25
N GLU A 122 6.93 8.63 -15.75
CA GLU A 122 6.92 10.05 -15.38
C GLU A 122 5.65 10.79 -15.83
N GLU A 123 4.93 10.29 -16.84
CA GLU A 123 3.69 10.91 -17.32
C GLU A 123 2.62 9.87 -17.61
N ALA A 124 1.42 10.11 -17.07
CA ALA A 124 0.20 9.40 -17.45
C ALA A 124 -0.22 9.81 -18.88
N SER A 125 0.46 9.30 -19.91
CA SER A 125 0.10 9.59 -21.30
C SER A 125 -1.23 8.91 -21.68
N GLY A 126 -2.27 9.71 -21.91
CA GLY A 126 -3.41 9.43 -22.80
C GLY A 126 -4.44 8.37 -22.38
N ASP A 127 -4.03 7.17 -21.99
CA ASP A 127 -4.89 5.98 -22.08
C ASP A 127 -5.20 5.35 -20.72
N ALA A 128 -5.64 6.19 -19.79
CA ALA A 128 -6.09 5.76 -18.47
C ALA A 128 -7.25 6.60 -17.92
N GLU A 129 -8.16 6.97 -18.82
CA GLU A 129 -9.42 7.63 -18.49
C GLU A 129 -10.41 6.72 -17.72
N THR A 130 -10.04 5.46 -17.46
CA THR A 130 -10.92 4.40 -16.93
C THR A 130 -10.47 3.78 -15.60
N ALA A 131 -9.39 4.26 -14.98
CA ALA A 131 -9.01 3.74 -13.67
C ALA A 131 -9.97 4.27 -12.60
N ASP A 132 -10.69 3.36 -11.92
CA ASP A 132 -11.63 3.74 -10.87
C ASP A 132 -10.86 4.29 -9.65
N LEU A 133 -11.23 5.48 -9.16
CA LEU A 133 -10.67 6.06 -7.91
C LEU A 133 -10.87 5.08 -6.74
N LEU A 134 -9.79 4.70 -6.05
CA LEU A 134 -9.82 3.74 -4.93
C LEU A 134 -9.78 4.46 -3.57
N VAL A 135 -8.94 5.47 -3.44
CA VAL A 135 -8.78 6.30 -2.24
C VAL A 135 -8.62 7.76 -2.65
N GLU A 136 -9.27 8.65 -1.92
CA GLU A 136 -8.97 10.08 -1.88
C GLU A 136 -8.77 10.48 -0.41
N GLU A 137 -7.62 11.05 -0.09
CA GLU A 137 -7.21 11.43 1.25
C GLU A 137 -6.76 12.89 1.24
N THR A 138 -7.16 13.67 2.26
CA THR A 138 -6.80 15.08 2.36
C THR A 138 -5.70 15.30 3.39
N TYR A 139 -4.61 15.92 2.95
CA TYR A 139 -3.55 16.46 3.79
C TYR A 139 -3.64 17.98 3.86
N PHE A 140 -2.96 18.59 4.83
CA PHE A 140 -2.95 20.04 5.00
C PHE A 140 -1.53 20.58 5.04
N VAL A 141 -1.31 21.65 4.28
CA VAL A 141 -0.09 22.46 4.37
C VAL A 141 -0.36 23.63 5.30
N THR A 142 0.49 23.91 6.29
CA THR A 142 0.34 25.05 7.20
C THR A 142 0.93 26.32 6.57
N GLU A 143 0.13 27.38 6.62
CA GLU A 143 0.50 28.78 6.30
C GLU A 143 0.69 29.13 4.79
N PRO A 144 -0.42 29.48 4.08
CA PRO A 144 -1.81 29.41 4.51
C PRO A 144 -2.28 27.96 4.59
N ARG A 145 -3.27 27.68 5.46
CA ARG A 145 -3.84 26.33 5.55
C ARG A 145 -4.53 25.98 4.23
N SER A 146 -3.89 25.15 3.42
CA SER A 146 -4.42 24.69 2.13
C SER A 146 -4.56 23.17 2.10
N PRO A 147 -5.72 22.63 1.71
CA PRO A 147 -5.86 21.20 1.51
C PRO A 147 -5.04 20.76 0.29
N MET A 148 -4.40 19.61 0.41
CA MET A 148 -3.71 18.91 -0.66
C MET A 148 -4.33 17.51 -0.75
N GLN A 149 -4.89 17.15 -1.91
CA GLN A 149 -5.48 15.82 -2.09
C GLN A 149 -4.43 14.83 -2.56
N VAL A 150 -4.53 13.63 -2.02
CA VAL A 150 -3.80 12.44 -2.47
C VAL A 150 -4.84 11.45 -2.98
N ARG A 151 -4.69 11.03 -4.24
CA ARG A 151 -5.57 10.05 -4.88
C ARG A 151 -4.78 8.81 -5.28
N LEU A 152 -5.29 7.65 -4.85
CA LEU A 152 -4.85 6.35 -5.34
C LEU A 152 -5.97 5.74 -6.16
N TYR A 153 -5.62 5.22 -7.33
CA TYR A 153 -6.55 4.56 -8.22
C TYR A 153 -6.45 3.04 -8.08
N SER A 154 -7.52 2.32 -8.43
CA SER A 154 -7.48 0.86 -8.42
C SER A 154 -6.40 0.33 -9.37
N PRO A 155 -5.60 -0.66 -8.95
CA PRO A 155 -4.66 -1.31 -9.84
C PRO A 155 -5.37 -1.90 -11.06
N GLY A 156 -4.79 -1.71 -12.23
CA GLY A 156 -5.27 -2.24 -13.50
C GLY A 156 -4.13 -2.90 -14.28
N LEU A 157 -4.48 -3.81 -15.18
CA LEU A 157 -3.51 -4.37 -16.12
C LEU A 157 -3.26 -3.36 -17.24
N GLY A 158 -2.00 -2.98 -17.45
CA GLY A 158 -1.58 -2.17 -18.59
C GLY A 158 -1.50 -2.97 -19.89
N GLU A 159 -1.34 -2.27 -21.01
CA GLU A 159 -1.19 -2.90 -22.33
C GLU A 159 0.10 -3.72 -22.46
N ASP A 160 1.13 -3.35 -21.70
CA ASP A 160 2.40 -4.09 -21.57
C ASP A 160 2.26 -5.40 -20.77
N GLY A 161 1.04 -5.73 -20.32
CA GLY A 161 0.73 -6.91 -19.53
C GLY A 161 1.22 -6.82 -18.08
N ARG A 162 1.68 -5.66 -17.62
CA ARG A 162 2.08 -5.44 -16.22
C ARG A 162 0.99 -4.73 -15.45
N TRP A 163 0.94 -4.99 -14.14
CA TRP A 163 0.01 -4.27 -13.28
C TRP A 163 0.53 -2.87 -13.03
N ARG A 164 -0.36 -1.89 -13.09
CA ARG A 164 -0.06 -0.49 -12.84
C ARG A 164 -1.08 0.11 -11.88
N CYS A 165 -0.61 1.00 -11.02
CA CYS A 165 -1.44 1.77 -10.08
C CYS A 165 -1.11 3.25 -10.26
N ARG A 166 -2.12 4.08 -10.52
CA ARG A 166 -1.94 5.53 -10.68
C ARG A 166 -1.94 6.20 -9.31
N VAL A 167 -1.04 7.14 -9.13
CA VAL A 167 -0.96 8.03 -7.97
C VAL A 167 -1.07 9.46 -8.44
N GLN A 168 -1.91 10.25 -7.78
CA GLN A 168 -1.93 11.70 -7.92
C GLN A 168 -1.78 12.37 -6.57
N ILE A 169 -0.95 13.40 -6.50
CA ILE A 169 -0.87 14.32 -5.36
C ILE A 169 -0.99 15.72 -5.94
N ASP A 170 -1.97 16.48 -5.44
CA ASP A 170 -2.20 17.85 -5.88
C ASP A 170 -1.07 18.79 -5.41
N SER A 171 -1.16 20.05 -5.83
CA SER A 171 -0.28 21.12 -5.36
C SER A 171 -0.25 21.19 -3.83
N PRO A 172 0.91 21.46 -3.19
CA PRO A 172 2.19 21.90 -3.77
C PRO A 172 3.23 20.82 -4.11
N ILE A 173 2.93 19.52 -3.96
CA ILE A 173 3.89 18.45 -4.30
C ILE A 173 3.78 18.04 -5.78
N GLU A 174 2.57 18.04 -6.34
CA GLU A 174 2.29 17.85 -7.78
C GLU A 174 2.94 16.60 -8.39
N ILE A 175 2.28 15.45 -8.22
CA ILE A 175 2.64 14.23 -8.95
C ILE A 175 1.42 13.66 -9.66
N ASP A 176 1.65 13.07 -10.83
CA ASP A 176 0.68 12.24 -11.53
C ASP A 176 1.43 11.13 -12.28
N ARG A 177 1.52 9.95 -11.66
CA ARG A 177 2.43 8.87 -12.11
C ARG A 177 1.81 7.50 -12.01
N TYR A 178 2.31 6.58 -12.84
CA TYR A 178 2.06 5.15 -12.68
C TYR A 178 3.21 4.49 -11.94
N VAL A 179 2.85 3.57 -11.05
CA VAL A 179 3.78 2.62 -10.44
C VAL A 179 3.45 1.22 -10.91
N LYS A 180 4.46 0.53 -11.43
CA LYS A 180 4.33 -0.84 -11.94
C LYS A 180 4.63 -1.89 -10.88
N GLY A 181 3.92 -3.00 -10.97
CA GLY A 181 4.12 -4.21 -10.18
C GLY A 181 3.86 -5.47 -10.99
N ASP A 182 4.35 -6.58 -10.46
CA ASP A 182 4.14 -7.93 -10.97
C ASP A 182 2.74 -8.47 -10.64
N SER A 183 2.01 -7.82 -9.73
CA SER A 183 0.59 -8.06 -9.49
C SER A 183 -0.14 -6.80 -9.04
N GLY A 184 -1.48 -6.86 -8.98
CA GLY A 184 -2.28 -5.75 -8.48
C GLY A 184 -1.99 -5.42 -7.01
N LEU A 185 -1.67 -6.43 -6.19
CA LEU A 185 -1.23 -6.23 -4.81
C LEU A 185 0.07 -5.45 -4.75
N GLU A 186 1.06 -5.87 -5.54
CA GLU A 186 2.37 -5.23 -5.52
C GLU A 186 2.33 -3.82 -6.12
N ALA A 187 1.61 -3.62 -7.22
CA ALA A 187 1.43 -2.29 -7.80
C ALA A 187 0.76 -1.33 -6.81
N LEU A 188 -0.26 -1.78 -6.08
CA LEU A 188 -0.90 -0.97 -5.03
C LEU A 188 0.07 -0.67 -3.89
N TRP A 189 0.80 -1.67 -3.41
CA TRP A 189 1.73 -1.49 -2.31
C TRP A 189 2.85 -0.50 -2.67
N ARG A 190 3.43 -0.63 -3.86
CA ARG A 190 4.44 0.32 -4.36
C ARG A 190 3.87 1.71 -4.59
N ALA A 191 2.62 1.85 -5.02
CA ALA A 191 1.95 3.16 -5.09
C ALA A 191 1.81 3.82 -3.71
N ILE A 192 1.51 3.04 -2.67
CA ILE A 192 1.51 3.53 -1.28
C ILE A 192 2.92 3.91 -0.83
N CYS A 193 3.95 3.12 -1.18
CA CYS A 193 5.35 3.50 -0.95
C CYS A 193 5.72 4.83 -1.62
N LEU A 194 5.27 5.05 -2.87
CA LEU A 194 5.49 6.30 -3.60
C LEU A 194 4.84 7.47 -2.88
N VAL A 195 3.55 7.39 -2.55
CA VAL A 195 2.87 8.44 -1.78
C VAL A 195 3.65 8.73 -0.50
N SER A 196 3.99 7.70 0.27
CA SER A 196 4.69 7.90 1.53
C SER A 196 6.06 8.57 1.33
N GLY A 197 6.83 8.13 0.32
CA GLY A 197 8.12 8.71 -0.03
C GLY A 197 8.02 10.18 -0.46
N GLU A 198 7.03 10.53 -1.28
CA GLU A 198 6.81 11.90 -1.72
C GLU A 198 6.37 12.81 -0.56
N LEU A 199 5.49 12.33 0.32
CA LEU A 199 5.03 13.11 1.47
C LEU A 199 6.14 13.31 2.52
N TYR A 200 6.74 12.23 3.04
CA TYR A 200 7.82 12.31 4.04
C TYR A 200 9.13 12.88 3.45
N GLY A 201 9.38 12.70 2.15
CA GLY A 201 10.54 13.27 1.46
C GLY A 201 10.37 14.75 1.12
N SER A 202 9.15 15.30 1.20
CA SER A 202 8.89 16.68 0.79
C SER A 202 9.58 17.72 1.70
N PRO A 203 10.02 18.86 1.13
CA PRO A 203 10.48 20.00 1.93
C PRO A 203 9.43 20.51 2.91
N LEU A 204 8.14 20.29 2.62
CA LEU A 204 7.02 20.73 3.46
C LEU A 204 6.94 19.92 4.74
N TRP A 205 7.05 18.59 4.65
CA TRP A 205 7.07 17.74 5.83
C TRP A 205 8.33 17.99 6.67
N GLN A 206 9.50 18.10 6.03
CA GLN A 206 10.76 18.41 6.71
C GLN A 206 10.72 19.76 7.44
N ALA A 207 9.98 20.74 6.92
CA ALA A 207 9.77 22.03 7.56
C ALA A 207 8.66 22.02 8.63
N GLY A 208 8.04 20.88 8.93
CA GLY A 208 6.91 20.76 9.84
C GLY A 208 5.62 21.39 9.32
N LYS A 209 5.52 21.60 8.00
CA LYS A 209 4.39 22.29 7.35
C LYS A 209 3.36 21.36 6.75
N LEU A 210 3.66 20.08 6.61
CA LEU A 210 2.70 19.09 6.11
C LEU A 210 2.15 18.26 7.27
N GLY A 211 0.84 18.05 7.30
CA GLY A 211 0.17 17.25 8.34
C GLY A 211 -1.05 16.48 7.84
N HIS A 212 -1.41 15.45 8.60
CA HIS A 212 -2.65 14.69 8.48
C HIS A 212 -3.54 15.03 9.68
N ILE A 213 -4.86 15.17 9.48
CA ILE A 213 -5.86 15.37 10.55
C ILE A 213 -5.40 16.34 11.64
N ASP A 214 -5.14 17.60 11.27
CA ASP A 214 -4.77 18.69 12.20
C ASP A 214 -3.41 18.55 12.93
N GLU A 215 -2.56 17.58 12.57
CA GLU A 215 -1.23 17.38 13.15
C GLU A 215 -0.10 17.72 12.16
N PRO A 216 0.33 18.99 12.05
CA PRO A 216 1.46 19.37 11.19
C PRO A 216 2.81 18.86 11.73
N GLY A 217 3.66 18.37 10.83
CA GLY A 217 4.99 17.85 11.16
C GLY A 217 5.00 16.51 11.90
N GLY A 218 3.84 15.87 12.04
CA GLY A 218 3.65 14.59 12.71
C GLY A 218 3.60 13.39 11.76
N PHE A 219 3.00 12.32 12.27
CA PHE A 219 2.72 11.11 11.51
C PHE A 219 1.63 11.36 10.46
N LEU A 220 1.87 10.92 9.22
CA LEU A 220 1.00 11.22 8.08
C LEU A 220 -0.05 10.11 7.79
N GLY A 221 -0.34 9.26 8.76
CA GLY A 221 -1.25 8.11 8.55
C GLY A 221 -0.65 6.97 7.71
N LEU A 222 0.66 7.04 7.40
CA LEU A 222 1.38 6.13 6.52
C LEU A 222 2.72 5.69 7.13
N PRO A 223 3.16 4.43 6.95
CA PRO A 223 4.51 4.02 7.32
C PRO A 223 5.53 4.82 6.52
N SER A 224 6.61 5.27 7.17
CA SER A 224 7.71 5.93 6.45
C SER A 224 8.56 4.89 5.72
N PRO A 225 9.03 5.16 4.48
CA PRO A 225 9.97 4.29 3.79
C PRO A 225 11.25 4.06 4.60
N ALA A 226 11.79 2.84 4.57
CA ALA A 226 13.01 2.50 5.30
C ALA A 226 14.21 3.38 4.87
N SER A 227 14.31 3.72 3.59
CA SER A 227 15.28 4.69 3.05
C SER A 227 15.18 6.09 3.66
N LEU A 228 14.03 6.48 4.22
CA LEU A 228 13.80 7.77 4.86
C LEU A 228 13.81 7.70 6.40
N ALA A 229 14.01 6.52 7.00
CA ALA A 229 14.05 6.34 8.46
C ALA A 229 15.04 7.26 9.21
N PRO A 230 16.23 7.62 8.66
CA PRO A 230 17.11 8.59 9.32
C PRO A 230 16.52 10.00 9.41
N LEU A 231 15.63 10.36 8.50
CA LEU A 231 15.00 11.69 8.42
C LEU A 231 13.75 11.78 9.29
N THR A 232 13.09 10.65 9.58
CA THR A 232 11.84 10.65 10.34
C THR A 232 12.01 10.64 11.86
N GLY A 233 13.24 10.45 12.37
CA GLY A 233 13.52 10.45 13.81
C GLY A 233 12.79 9.38 14.62
N HIS A 234 12.05 8.49 13.94
CA HIS A 234 11.19 7.47 14.50
C HIS A 234 11.45 6.15 13.78
N SER A 235 12.22 5.28 14.41
CA SER A 235 12.19 3.84 14.15
C SER A 235 10.90 3.28 14.74
N PHE A 236 9.96 2.88 13.87
CA PHE A 236 8.73 2.17 14.26
C PHE A 236 9.01 0.70 14.55
#